data_AF-A0A7S0PDH2-F1
#
_entry.id   AF-A0A7S0PDH2-F1
#
_cell.length_a   1.000
_cell.length_b   1.000
_cell.length_c   1.000
_cell.angle_alpha   90.00
_cell.angle_beta   90.00
_cell.angle_gamma   90.00
#
_symmetry.space_group_name_H-M   'P 1'
#
loop_
_entity.id
_entity.type
_entity.pdbx_description
1 polymer ?
#
loop_
_entity_poly.entity_id
_entity_poly.type
_entity_poly.pdbx_seq_one_letter_code
_entity_poly.pdbx_strand_id
1 'polypeptide(L)'
;ADMAAAKRAAAAAAAAGDEEGPQDIETTIRELQVRPGFEGYFLFNDLGIPIKWSSSGFGENSASSGVIIPREVTHFAALMADLSAKSQDTCDHLFADKDRDDTRLRCIRLRTRKREIIVAPGDGCTLVVLQAAASFTDASAEADEAEDE
;
A
#
# COMPACT_ATOMS: atom_id res chain seq x y z
N ALA A 1 14.50 34.93 24.89
CA ALA A 1 13.21 34.30 25.21
C ALA A 1 12.44 34.15 23.90
N ASP A 2 12.14 32.96 23.39
CA ASP A 2 12.34 31.64 23.96
C ASP A 2 12.44 30.61 22.82
N MET A 3 13.66 30.29 22.38
CA MET A 3 13.93 29.27 21.37
C MET A 3 13.55 27.86 21.89
N ALA A 4 13.40 27.70 23.21
CA ALA A 4 12.91 26.47 23.82
C ALA A 4 11.38 26.34 23.73
N ALA A 5 10.64 27.45 23.64
CA ALA A 5 9.19 27.42 23.39
C ALA A 5 8.86 26.95 21.95
N ALA A 6 9.64 27.39 20.95
CA ALA A 6 9.50 26.90 19.58
C ALA A 6 9.89 25.42 19.45
N LYS A 7 10.94 24.98 20.16
CA LYS A 7 11.35 23.56 20.20
C LYS A 7 10.34 22.67 20.93
N ARG A 8 9.65 23.19 21.96
CA ARG A 8 8.54 22.51 22.64
C ARG A 8 7.27 22.45 21.80
N ALA A 9 6.97 23.48 21.00
CA ALA A 9 5.85 23.46 20.06
C ALA A 9 6.08 22.46 18.91
N ALA A 10 7.32 22.39 18.40
CA ALA A 10 7.70 21.38 17.40
C ALA A 10 7.70 19.95 17.98
N ALA A 11 8.17 19.77 19.21
CA ALA A 11 8.11 18.48 19.91
C ALA A 11 6.68 18.05 20.26
N ALA A 12 5.78 18.99 20.56
CA ALA A 12 4.36 18.72 20.79
C ALA A 12 3.61 18.40 19.50
N ALA A 13 4.00 19.00 18.36
CA ALA A 13 3.46 18.65 17.05
C ALA A 13 3.96 17.27 16.57
N ALA A 14 5.21 16.90 16.90
CA ALA A 14 5.75 15.56 16.63
C ALA A 14 5.15 14.47 17.53
N ALA A 15 4.68 14.81 18.74
CA ALA A 15 3.94 13.90 19.63
C ALA A 15 2.44 13.81 19.32
N ALA A 16 1.94 14.60 18.36
CA ALA A 16 0.56 14.56 17.88
C ALA A 16 0.42 13.74 16.58
N GLY A 17 1.52 13.20 16.04
CA GLY A 17 1.51 12.16 15.03
C GLY A 17 1.58 10.79 15.69
N ASP A 18 0.74 9.88 15.23
CA ASP A 18 0.82 8.43 15.48
C ASP A 18 0.26 7.92 16.81
N GLU A 19 -1.03 8.19 17.04
CA GLU A 19 -1.93 7.15 17.57
C GLU A 19 -3.12 6.96 16.61
N GLU A 20 -2.84 6.56 15.37
CA GLU A 20 -3.87 6.04 14.45
C GLU A 20 -4.31 4.67 14.96
N GLY A 21 -5.31 4.67 15.84
CA GLY A 21 -5.93 3.44 16.31
C GLY A 21 -6.60 2.64 15.18
N PRO A 22 -6.99 1.37 15.42
CA PRO A 22 -7.62 0.49 14.43
C PRO A 22 -8.93 1.02 13.82
N GLN A 23 -9.54 2.05 14.41
CA GLN A 23 -10.72 2.74 13.87
C GLN A 23 -10.41 3.55 12.59
N ASP A 24 -9.17 4.03 12.43
CA ASP A 24 -8.76 4.80 11.27
C ASP A 24 -8.69 3.92 10.01
N ILE A 25 -8.09 2.74 10.15
CA ILE A 25 -7.95 1.77 9.06
C ILE A 25 -9.32 1.37 8.49
N GLU A 26 -10.32 1.11 9.34
CA GLU A 26 -11.67 0.76 8.86
C GLU A 26 -12.39 1.90 8.16
N THR A 27 -12.17 3.13 8.63
CA THR A 27 -12.70 4.34 7.99
C THR A 27 -12.06 4.55 6.63
N THR A 28 -10.73 4.44 6.56
CA THR A 28 -9.96 4.49 5.32
C THR A 28 -10.43 3.43 4.32
N ILE A 29 -10.64 2.18 4.76
CA ILE A 29 -11.15 1.11 3.88
C ILE A 29 -12.54 1.46 3.33
N ARG A 30 -13.45 2.01 4.14
CA ARG A 30 -14.78 2.42 3.67
C ARG A 30 -14.69 3.54 2.64
N GLU A 31 -13.82 4.51 2.85
CA GLU A 31 -13.60 5.59 1.89
C GLU A 31 -13.00 5.09 0.57
N LEU A 32 -12.09 4.12 0.64
CA LEU A 32 -11.49 3.50 -0.54
C LEU A 32 -12.51 2.70 -1.36
N GLN A 33 -13.44 2.01 -0.71
CA GLN A 33 -14.49 1.22 -1.38
C GLN A 33 -15.41 2.07 -2.27
N VAL A 34 -15.58 3.35 -1.97
CA VAL A 34 -16.42 4.28 -2.75
C VAL A 34 -15.68 4.81 -3.98
N ARG A 35 -14.34 4.64 -4.05
CA ARG A 35 -13.55 5.20 -5.16
C ARG A 35 -13.76 4.41 -6.46
N PRO A 36 -13.87 5.11 -7.60
CA PRO A 36 -14.01 4.45 -8.90
C PRO A 36 -12.78 3.62 -9.22
N GLY A 37 -13.01 2.39 -9.67
CA GLY A 37 -11.95 1.43 -10.02
C GLY A 37 -11.42 0.63 -8.85
N PHE A 38 -11.91 0.81 -7.62
CA PHE A 38 -11.56 -0.08 -6.50
C PHE A 38 -12.04 -1.51 -6.78
N GLU A 39 -11.12 -2.48 -6.77
CA GLU A 39 -11.44 -3.89 -6.99
C GLU A 39 -11.39 -4.70 -5.69
N GLY A 40 -10.46 -4.37 -4.79
CA GLY A 40 -10.35 -5.07 -3.52
C GLY A 40 -9.18 -4.62 -2.67
N TYR A 41 -9.03 -5.26 -1.52
CA TYR A 41 -7.94 -4.95 -0.59
C TYR A 41 -7.57 -6.16 0.25
N PHE A 42 -6.38 -6.13 0.83
CA PHE A 42 -6.02 -6.96 1.95
C PHE A 42 -5.03 -6.24 2.85
N LEU A 43 -5.02 -6.61 4.13
CA LEU A 43 -4.09 -6.13 5.15
C LEU A 43 -3.31 -7.32 5.67
N PHE A 44 -2.04 -7.11 5.95
CA PHE A 44 -1.19 -8.08 6.62
C PHE A 44 -0.33 -7.39 7.67
N ASN A 45 0.05 -8.11 8.72
CA ASN A 45 0.97 -7.61 9.75
C ASN A 45 2.43 -7.66 9.27
N ASP A 46 3.36 -7.17 10.08
CA ASP A 46 4.79 -7.17 9.75
C ASP A 46 5.40 -8.58 9.55
N LEU A 47 4.69 -9.64 9.96
CA LEU A 47 5.08 -11.04 9.72
C LEU A 47 4.58 -11.57 8.36
N GLY A 48 3.92 -10.76 7.55
CA GLY A 48 3.33 -11.18 6.28
C GLY A 48 2.04 -11.98 6.42
N ILE A 49 1.40 -11.97 7.61
CA ILE A 49 0.18 -12.74 7.88
C ILE A 49 -1.04 -11.87 7.57
N PRO A 50 -1.92 -12.28 6.64
CA PRO A 50 -3.14 -11.54 6.34
C PRO A 50 -4.09 -11.44 7.55
N ILE A 51 -4.54 -10.22 7.85
CA ILE A 51 -5.47 -9.91 8.94
C ILE A 51 -6.89 -9.74 8.41
N LYS A 52 -7.04 -9.05 7.28
CA LYS A 52 -8.35 -8.68 6.70
C LYS A 52 -8.24 -8.60 5.19
N TRP A 53 -9.29 -8.99 4.46
CA TRP A 53 -9.31 -8.93 2.99
C TRP A 53 -10.74 -8.76 2.47
N SER A 54 -10.86 -8.24 1.25
CA SER A 54 -12.13 -8.28 0.51
C SER A 54 -12.29 -9.58 -0.27
N SER A 55 -13.54 -10.00 -0.44
CA SER A 55 -13.93 -11.10 -1.34
C SER A 55 -13.80 -10.70 -2.82
N SER A 56 -14.05 -9.43 -3.14
CA SER A 56 -14.16 -8.90 -4.49
C SER A 56 -12.86 -8.92 -5.31
N GLY A 57 -11.69 -8.89 -4.66
CA GLY A 57 -10.39 -8.84 -5.34
C GLY A 57 -9.78 -10.21 -5.67
N PHE A 58 -10.29 -11.27 -5.05
CA PHE A 58 -9.61 -12.56 -4.91
C PHE A 58 -10.54 -13.76 -5.21
N GLY A 59 -11.13 -13.83 -6.41
CA GLY A 59 -11.87 -15.00 -6.89
C GLY A 59 -13.16 -15.34 -6.10
N GLU A 60 -14.11 -16.00 -6.75
CA GLU A 60 -15.47 -16.25 -6.20
C GLU A 60 -15.50 -17.14 -4.94
N ASN A 61 -14.38 -17.76 -4.56
CA ASN A 61 -14.28 -18.66 -3.41
C ASN A 61 -13.81 -17.96 -2.11
N SER A 62 -13.56 -16.65 -2.15
CA SER A 62 -13.08 -15.90 -1.00
C SER A 62 -14.27 -15.35 -0.18
N ALA A 63 -15.02 -16.23 0.48
CA ALA A 63 -16.11 -15.82 1.37
C ALA A 63 -15.55 -15.06 2.59
N SER A 64 -16.13 -13.90 2.89
CA SER A 64 -15.72 -12.99 3.98
C SER A 64 -16.12 -13.47 5.38
N SER A 65 -16.21 -14.78 5.62
CA SER A 65 -16.53 -15.33 6.93
C SER A 65 -16.05 -16.77 7.03
N GLY A 66 -14.92 -16.98 7.69
CA GLY A 66 -14.37 -18.30 7.97
C GLY A 66 -12.86 -18.24 8.17
N VAL A 67 -12.37 -18.95 9.18
CA VAL A 67 -10.99 -19.00 9.72
C VAL A 67 -9.87 -19.24 8.68
N ILE A 68 -10.21 -19.50 7.42
CA ILE A 68 -9.29 -19.91 6.37
C ILE A 68 -8.96 -18.71 5.48
N ILE A 69 -7.69 -18.29 5.52
CA ILE A 69 -7.15 -17.25 4.65
C ILE A 69 -7.02 -17.82 3.22
N PRO A 70 -7.53 -17.12 2.19
CA PRO A 70 -7.36 -17.55 0.80
C PRO A 70 -5.88 -17.72 0.42
N ARG A 71 -5.60 -18.70 -0.43
CA ARG A 71 -4.23 -19.02 -0.88
C ARG A 71 -3.60 -17.82 -1.59
N GLU A 72 -4.38 -17.15 -2.42
CA GLU A 72 -3.95 -15.99 -3.20
C GLU A 72 -3.56 -14.84 -2.27
N VAL A 73 -4.40 -14.53 -1.28
CA VAL A 73 -4.13 -13.47 -0.30
C VAL A 73 -2.86 -13.77 0.50
N THR A 74 -2.68 -15.03 0.92
CA THR A 74 -1.46 -15.47 1.62
C THR A 74 -0.22 -15.31 0.74
N HIS A 75 -0.32 -15.74 -0.52
CA HIS A 75 0.78 -15.66 -1.47
C HIS A 75 1.17 -14.20 -1.75
N PHE A 76 0.20 -13.33 -2.00
CA PHE A 76 0.45 -11.91 -2.23
C PHE A 76 1.00 -11.22 -0.98
N ALA A 77 0.49 -11.53 0.21
CA ALA A 77 1.01 -10.95 1.45
C ALA A 77 2.49 -11.26 1.68
N ALA A 78 2.91 -12.52 1.48
CA ALA A 78 4.32 -12.89 1.59
C ALA A 78 5.20 -12.12 0.57
N LEU A 79 4.77 -12.06 -0.70
CA LEU A 79 5.52 -11.35 -1.73
C LEU A 79 5.58 -9.83 -1.49
N MET A 80 4.48 -9.23 -1.04
CA MET A 80 4.42 -7.79 -0.78
C MET A 80 5.19 -7.41 0.50
N ALA A 81 5.24 -8.29 1.51
CA ALA A 81 6.08 -8.11 2.68
C ALA A 81 7.57 -8.09 2.28
N ASP A 82 8.01 -9.10 1.52
CA ASP A 82 9.39 -9.17 1.02
C ASP A 82 9.76 -7.97 0.13
N LEU A 83 8.86 -7.56 -0.75
CA LEU A 83 9.06 -6.41 -1.61
C LEU A 83 9.19 -5.12 -0.78
N SER A 84 8.28 -4.89 0.17
CA SER A 84 8.28 -3.69 1.00
C SER A 84 9.53 -3.59 1.86
N ALA A 85 9.96 -4.71 2.45
CA ALA A 85 11.19 -4.79 3.24
C ALA A 85 12.42 -4.45 2.38
N LYS A 86 12.58 -5.12 1.22
CA LYS A 86 13.71 -4.85 0.31
C LYS A 86 13.69 -3.42 -0.25
N SER A 87 12.52 -2.89 -0.53
CA SER A 87 12.37 -1.50 -0.97
C SER A 87 12.77 -0.52 0.12
N GLN A 88 12.37 -0.75 1.38
CA GLN A 88 12.83 0.06 2.51
C GLN A 88 14.34 -0.03 2.69
N ASP A 89 14.92 -1.23 2.70
CA ASP A 89 16.38 -1.42 2.81
C ASP A 89 17.13 -0.68 1.71
N THR A 90 16.58 -0.67 0.49
CA THR A 90 17.13 0.07 -0.64
C THR A 90 17.02 1.58 -0.42
N CYS A 91 15.90 2.09 0.08
CA CYS A 91 15.74 3.49 0.44
C CYS A 91 16.75 3.90 1.53
N ASP A 92 16.92 3.08 2.56
CA ASP A 92 17.88 3.32 3.65
C ASP A 92 19.32 3.36 3.12
N HIS A 93 19.67 2.48 2.17
CA HIS A 93 20.98 2.50 1.53
C HIS A 93 21.18 3.71 0.61
N LEU A 94 20.19 4.08 -0.20
CA LEU A 94 20.28 5.20 -1.15
C LEU A 94 20.30 6.56 -0.47
N PHE A 95 19.66 6.67 0.71
CA PHE A 95 19.51 7.91 1.45
C PHE A 95 20.14 7.82 2.85
N ALA A 96 21.24 7.08 2.98
CA ALA A 96 21.92 6.83 4.26
C ALA A 96 22.34 8.09 5.03
N ASP A 97 22.50 9.22 4.34
CA ASP A 97 22.87 10.52 4.94
C ASP A 97 21.66 11.30 5.49
N LYS A 98 20.44 10.79 5.34
CA LYS A 98 19.19 11.43 5.81
C LYS A 98 18.60 10.72 7.01
N ASP A 99 17.77 11.45 7.76
CA ASP A 99 16.99 10.86 8.84
C ASP A 99 16.01 9.83 8.29
N ARG A 100 15.90 8.70 8.99
CA ARG A 100 15.08 7.55 8.56
C ARG A 100 13.59 7.90 8.39
N ASP A 101 13.09 8.83 9.18
CA ASP A 101 11.70 9.26 9.13
C ASP A 101 11.36 9.99 7.82
N ASP A 102 12.35 10.66 7.22
CA ASP A 102 12.23 11.34 5.92
C ASP A 102 12.35 10.37 4.75
N THR A 103 13.00 9.22 4.95
CA THR A 103 13.25 8.20 3.91
C THR A 103 12.36 6.98 4.04
N ARG A 104 11.47 6.96 5.05
CA ARG A 104 10.51 5.88 5.28
C ARG A 104 9.62 5.70 4.06
N LEU A 105 9.53 4.46 3.59
CA LEU A 105 8.68 4.03 2.49
C LEU A 105 7.22 4.25 2.86
N ARG A 106 6.59 5.24 2.23
CA ARG A 106 5.16 5.54 2.44
C ARG A 106 4.24 4.74 1.53
N CYS A 107 4.66 4.48 0.30
CA CYS A 107 3.82 3.84 -0.70
C CYS A 107 4.66 3.25 -1.84
N ILE A 108 4.30 2.04 -2.28
CA ILE A 108 4.72 1.46 -3.56
C ILE A 108 3.48 1.34 -4.44
N ARG A 109 3.54 1.92 -5.64
CA ARG A 109 2.46 1.85 -6.62
C ARG A 109 2.93 1.08 -7.85
N LEU A 110 2.44 -0.14 -8.02
CA LEU A 110 2.76 -1.02 -9.13
C LEU A 110 1.63 -1.00 -10.16
N ARG A 111 1.94 -0.56 -11.38
CA ARG A 111 1.00 -0.56 -12.50
C ARG A 111 1.29 -1.73 -13.42
N THR A 112 0.29 -2.57 -13.64
CA THR A 112 0.34 -3.65 -14.63
C THR A 112 -0.77 -3.44 -15.66
N ARG A 113 -0.68 -4.16 -16.79
CA ARG A 113 -1.73 -4.15 -17.82
C ARG A 113 -3.09 -4.65 -17.31
N LYS A 114 -3.10 -5.51 -16.28
CA LYS A 114 -4.33 -6.08 -15.72
C LYS A 114 -4.89 -5.25 -14.59
N ARG A 115 -4.03 -4.83 -13.66
CA ARG A 115 -4.40 -4.17 -12.40
C ARG A 115 -3.32 -3.21 -11.94
N GLU A 116 -3.74 -2.25 -11.14
CA GLU A 116 -2.87 -1.43 -10.32
C GLU A 116 -2.89 -1.94 -8.88
N ILE A 117 -1.70 -2.08 -8.28
CA ILE A 117 -1.50 -2.57 -6.92
C ILE A 117 -0.83 -1.45 -6.13
N ILE A 118 -1.47 -1.00 -5.07
CA ILE A 118 -0.95 0.03 -4.17
C ILE A 118 -0.63 -0.63 -2.83
N VAL A 119 0.62 -0.56 -2.42
CA VAL A 119 1.12 -1.08 -1.14
C VAL A 119 1.48 0.11 -0.26
N ALA A 120 0.81 0.24 0.88
CA ALA A 120 1.02 1.31 1.85
C ALA A 120 1.47 0.69 3.18
N PRO A 121 2.79 0.65 3.45
CA PRO A 121 3.31 0.22 4.74
C PRO A 121 2.90 1.21 5.83
N GLY A 122 2.23 0.73 6.87
CA GLY A 122 1.88 1.49 8.06
C GLY A 122 2.60 0.97 9.30
N ASP A 123 2.25 1.50 10.47
CA ASP A 123 2.75 0.99 11.75
C ASP A 123 1.96 -0.26 12.17
N GLY A 124 2.64 -1.40 12.21
CA GLY A 124 2.09 -2.70 12.63
C GLY A 124 1.27 -3.44 11.58
N CYS A 125 0.84 -2.79 10.49
CA CYS A 125 0.25 -3.46 9.35
C CYS A 125 0.49 -2.73 8.03
N THR A 126 0.46 -3.48 6.94
CA THR A 126 0.55 -2.97 5.57
C THR A 126 -0.80 -3.15 4.88
N LEU A 127 -1.31 -2.05 4.30
CA LEU A 127 -2.52 -2.06 3.48
C LEU A 127 -2.14 -2.25 2.01
N VAL A 128 -2.79 -3.20 1.35
CA VAL A 128 -2.68 -3.39 -0.10
C VAL A 128 -4.05 -3.20 -0.74
N VAL A 129 -4.09 -2.35 -1.76
CA VAL A 129 -5.29 -2.05 -2.55
C VAL A 129 -5.10 -2.52 -3.97
N LEU A 130 -6.09 -3.22 -4.49
CA LEU A 130 -6.23 -3.60 -5.88
C LEU A 130 -7.18 -2.62 -6.56
N GLN A 131 -6.70 -2.01 -7.63
CA GLN A 131 -7.46 -1.07 -8.45
C GLN A 131 -7.43 -1.54 -9.91
N ALA A 132 -8.50 -1.27 -10.64
CA ALA A 132 -8.55 -1.46 -12.08
C ALA A 132 -7.39 -0.72 -12.74
N ALA A 133 -6.74 -1.36 -13.72
CA ALA A 133 -5.70 -0.68 -14.49
C ALA A 133 -6.33 0.56 -15.18
N ALA A 134 -5.79 1.75 -14.89
CA ALA A 134 -6.05 2.89 -15.74
C ALA A 134 -5.64 2.50 -17.16
N SER A 135 -6.49 2.77 -18.15
CA SER A 135 -6.29 2.40 -19.55
C SER A 135 -4.82 2.65 -19.93
N PHE A 136 -4.07 1.56 -20.09
CA PHE A 136 -2.68 1.62 -20.50
C PHE A 136 -2.73 1.99 -21.98
N THR A 137 -2.70 3.27 -22.29
CA THR A 137 -2.42 3.72 -23.66
C THR A 137 -0.96 3.33 -23.90
N ASP A 138 -0.78 2.12 -24.43
CA ASP A 138 0.52 1.61 -24.83
C ASP A 138 0.97 2.46 -26.02
N ALA A 139 1.82 3.46 -25.76
CA ALA A 139 2.37 4.32 -26.82
C ALA A 139 3.24 3.52 -27.82
N SER A 140 3.46 2.22 -27.60
CA SER A 140 4.11 1.32 -28.56
C SER A 140 3.14 0.57 -29.49
N ALA A 141 1.82 0.68 -29.29
CA ALA A 141 0.83 0.00 -30.14
C ALA A 141 0.52 0.76 -31.44
N GLU A 142 0.82 2.06 -31.50
CA GLU A 142 0.62 2.86 -32.72
C GLU A 142 1.73 2.70 -33.77
N ALA A 143 2.78 1.92 -33.48
CA ALA A 143 3.89 1.70 -34.41
C ALA A 143 3.71 0.46 -35.31
N ASP A 144 2.80 -0.46 -34.98
CA ASP A 144 2.57 -1.69 -35.77
C ASP A 144 1.45 -1.54 -36.81
N GLU A 145 0.62 -0.50 -36.73
CA GLU A 145 -0.49 -0.28 -37.68
C GLU A 145 -0.12 0.62 -38.87
N ALA A 146 1.14 1.08 -38.97
CA ALA A 146 1.60 1.98 -40.03
C ALA A 146 2.40 1.31 -41.17
N GLU A 147 2.56 -0.03 -41.15
CA GLU A 147 3.32 -0.75 -42.19
C GLU A 147 2.46 -1.51 -43.23
N ASP A 148 1.12 -1.43 -43.14
CA ASP A 148 0.21 -2.08 -44.09
C ASP A 148 -0.67 -1.08 -44.88
N GLU A 149 -0.05 -0.04 -45.47
CA GLU A 149 -0.68 0.78 -46.54
C GLU A 149 0.14 0.76 -47.85
#